data_AF-A0A292YQ38-F1
#
_entry.id   AF-A0A292YQ38-F1
#
_cell.length_a   1.000
_cell.length_b   1.000
_cell.length_c   1.000
_cell.angle_alpha   90.00
_cell.angle_beta   90.00
_cell.angle_gamma   90.00
#
_symmetry.space_group_name_H-M   'P 1'
#
loop_
_entity.id
_entity.type
_entity.pdbx_description
1 polymer ?
#
loop_
_entity_poly.entity_id
_entity_poly.type
_entity_poly.pdbx_seq_one_letter_code
_entity_poly.pdbx_strand_id
1 'polypeptide(L)'
;MTTIRVAQAYTNRNKIIKFAGCYHGHSDLVLVAAGSGPFTLGIPDSAGIPQSIANEVNTVPFNDLEGLEEAFAHWGSEVAAVLVEPIVGNFGMVHPEPGFLEGINELARRHGALVIYDEVIIARFHYGGSQDLLKVYPDMTVLGKIIGGGLPIGAYVGRQEIME
;
A
#
# COMPACT_ATOMS: atom_id res chain seq x y z
N MET A 1 -9.14 1.61 -3.59
CA MET A 1 -9.67 2.93 -4.03
C MET A 1 -10.04 3.85 -2.86
N THR A 2 -11.09 3.56 -2.07
CA THR A 2 -11.59 4.50 -1.04
C THR A 2 -10.52 4.89 -0.01
N THR A 3 -9.78 3.91 0.51
CA THR A 3 -8.70 4.13 1.47
C THR A 3 -7.60 5.06 0.94
N ILE A 4 -7.25 4.95 -0.34
CA ILE A 4 -6.28 5.85 -1.00
C ILE A 4 -6.82 7.28 -0.99
N ARG A 5 -8.10 7.46 -1.36
CA ARG A 5 -8.73 8.78 -1.37
C ARG A 5 -8.78 9.41 0.01
N VAL A 6 -9.08 8.62 1.05
CA VAL A 6 -9.06 9.09 2.45
C VAL A 6 -7.64 9.53 2.83
N ALA A 7 -6.61 8.74 2.50
CA ALA A 7 -5.24 9.12 2.79
C ALA A 7 -4.80 10.39 2.06
N GLN A 8 -5.17 10.54 0.77
CA GLN A 8 -4.91 11.76 0.00
C GLN A 8 -5.61 12.97 0.60
N ALA A 9 -6.87 12.82 1.04
CA ALA A 9 -7.63 13.90 1.67
C ALA A 9 -7.03 14.31 3.03
N TYR A 10 -6.66 13.33 3.86
CA TYR A 10 -6.08 13.57 5.18
C TYR A 10 -4.72 14.27 5.09
N THR A 11 -3.87 13.85 4.14
CA THR A 11 -2.51 14.39 3.98
C THR A 11 -2.44 15.61 3.06
N ASN A 12 -3.50 15.89 2.28
CA ASN A 12 -3.53 16.85 1.18
C ASN A 12 -2.40 16.62 0.15
N ARG A 13 -2.18 15.34 -0.19
CA ARG A 13 -1.12 14.88 -1.10
C ARG A 13 -1.69 13.91 -2.12
N ASN A 14 -1.03 13.80 -3.27
CA ASN A 14 -1.57 13.02 -4.39
C ASN A 14 -0.87 11.67 -4.56
N LYS A 15 0.46 11.59 -4.33
CA LYS A 15 1.22 10.41 -4.71
C LYS A 15 0.98 9.25 -3.77
N ILE A 16 1.05 8.04 -4.32
CA ILE A 16 1.13 6.82 -3.52
C ILE A 16 2.33 5.98 -3.92
N ILE A 17 2.82 5.21 -2.97
CA ILE A 17 3.82 4.18 -3.20
C ILE A 17 3.14 2.82 -3.03
N LYS A 18 3.41 1.87 -3.91
CA LYS A 18 3.02 0.46 -3.76
C LYS A 18 4.20 -0.45 -4.02
N PHE A 19 4.07 -1.72 -3.64
CA PHE A 19 5.11 -2.71 -3.91
C PHE A 19 4.80 -3.58 -5.14
N ALA A 20 5.83 -3.92 -5.91
CA ALA A 20 5.73 -4.89 -7.00
C ALA A 20 5.31 -6.26 -6.43
N GLY A 21 4.48 -7.01 -7.18
CA GLY A 21 3.90 -8.27 -6.71
C GLY A 21 2.69 -8.12 -5.78
N CYS A 22 2.50 -6.96 -5.14
CA CYS A 22 1.26 -6.66 -4.41
C CYS A 22 0.12 -6.24 -5.35
N TYR A 23 -1.09 -6.73 -5.08
CA TYR A 23 -2.31 -6.43 -5.83
C TYR A 23 -3.42 -5.90 -4.91
N HIS A 24 -3.90 -4.69 -5.22
CA HIS A 24 -4.85 -3.92 -4.39
C HIS A 24 -6.20 -3.67 -5.10
N GLY A 25 -6.57 -4.56 -6.02
CA GLY A 25 -7.72 -4.41 -6.89
C GLY A 25 -7.39 -3.77 -8.24
N HIS A 26 -8.42 -3.28 -8.93
CA HIS A 26 -8.33 -2.82 -10.31
C HIS A 26 -8.74 -1.34 -10.52
N SER A 27 -8.58 -0.50 -9.50
CA SER A 27 -8.73 0.95 -9.69
C SER A 27 -7.48 1.53 -10.33
N ASP A 28 -7.63 2.56 -11.17
CA ASP A 28 -6.55 3.13 -11.99
C ASP A 28 -5.23 3.39 -11.22
N LEU A 29 -5.33 3.94 -10.00
CA LEU A 29 -4.17 4.23 -9.14
C LEU A 29 -3.36 3.01 -8.67
N VAL A 30 -3.88 1.79 -8.79
CA VAL A 30 -3.15 0.57 -8.38
C VAL A 30 -2.85 -0.37 -9.54
N LEU A 31 -3.26 -0.01 -10.76
CA LEU A 31 -2.97 -0.73 -12.00
C LEU A 31 -1.76 -0.12 -12.72
N VAL A 32 -0.69 0.09 -11.96
CA VAL A 32 0.54 0.73 -12.43
C VAL A 32 1.71 -0.18 -12.09
N ALA A 33 2.45 -0.59 -13.12
CA ALA A 33 3.57 -1.50 -13.01
C ALA A 33 4.84 -0.77 -12.55
N ALA A 34 5.80 -1.53 -12.02
CA ALA A 34 7.17 -1.05 -11.91
C ALA A 34 7.75 -0.93 -13.32
N GLY A 35 8.36 0.22 -13.63
CA GLY A 35 9.18 0.37 -14.83
C GLY A 35 10.57 -0.20 -14.63
N SER A 36 11.41 -0.06 -15.65
CA SER A 36 12.70 -0.75 -15.77
C SER A 36 13.84 -0.21 -14.89
N GLY A 37 13.58 0.83 -14.09
CA GLY A 37 14.52 1.38 -13.11
C GLY A 37 14.00 1.16 -11.68
N PRO A 38 14.87 1.25 -10.67
CA PRO A 38 14.47 1.00 -9.27
C PRO A 38 13.35 1.95 -8.79
N PHE A 39 13.26 3.16 -9.39
CA PHE A 39 12.20 4.16 -9.16
C PHE A 39 11.74 4.81 -10.46
N THR A 40 10.90 4.14 -11.23
CA THR A 40 10.28 4.76 -12.40
C THR A 40 8.90 5.30 -12.06
N LEU A 41 8.60 6.51 -12.52
CA LEU A 41 7.22 6.97 -12.70
C LEU A 41 6.44 5.88 -13.44
N GLY A 42 5.26 5.58 -12.91
CA GLY A 42 4.48 4.42 -13.25
C GLY A 42 4.25 4.20 -14.75
N ILE A 43 4.49 2.96 -15.20
CA ILE A 43 4.03 2.50 -16.51
C ILE A 43 2.62 1.92 -16.31
N PRO A 44 1.60 2.39 -17.05
CA PRO A 44 0.28 1.78 -17.02
C PRO A 44 0.35 0.26 -17.25
N ASP A 45 -0.23 -0.53 -16.35
CA ASP A 45 -0.31 -2.00 -16.48
C ASP A 45 -1.55 -2.44 -17.28
N SER A 46 -2.45 -1.50 -17.58
CA SER A 46 -3.66 -1.73 -18.36
C SER A 46 -3.90 -0.61 -19.36
N ALA A 47 -4.39 -0.97 -20.55
CA ALA A 47 -4.83 0.00 -21.53
C ALA A 47 -6.02 0.80 -20.98
N GLY A 48 -6.02 2.12 -21.22
CA GLY A 48 -7.08 3.03 -20.78
C GLY A 48 -6.76 3.81 -19.51
N ILE A 49 -5.64 3.54 -18.84
CA ILE A 49 -5.18 4.37 -17.71
C ILE A 49 -4.47 5.62 -18.26
N PRO A 50 -4.92 6.84 -17.93
CA PRO A 50 -4.24 8.06 -18.35
C PRO A 50 -2.84 8.16 -17.73
N GLN A 51 -1.87 8.64 -18.50
CA GLN A 51 -0.51 8.85 -18.00
C GLN A 51 -0.47 9.79 -16.79
N SER A 52 -1.39 10.76 -16.72
CA SER A 52 -1.52 11.65 -15.57
C SER A 52 -1.80 10.91 -14.27
N ILE A 53 -2.55 9.80 -14.31
CA ILE A 53 -2.80 8.96 -13.13
C ILE A 53 -1.58 8.10 -12.82
N ALA A 54 -0.95 7.51 -13.84
CA ALA A 54 0.23 6.67 -13.66
C ALA A 54 1.41 7.43 -13.03
N ASN A 55 1.54 8.73 -13.31
CA ASN A 55 2.55 9.61 -12.71
C ASN A 55 2.33 9.88 -11.20
N GLU A 56 1.16 9.55 -10.64
CA GLU A 56 0.89 9.66 -9.20
C GLU A 56 1.22 8.40 -8.42
N VAL A 57 1.76 7.37 -9.07
CA VAL A 57 2.03 6.07 -8.46
C VAL A 57 3.48 5.70 -8.69
N ASN A 58 4.18 5.45 -7.59
CA ASN A 58 5.52 4.90 -7.61
C ASN A 58 5.46 3.44 -7.16
N THR A 59 6.07 2.54 -7.93
CA THR A 59 6.13 1.11 -7.59
C THR A 59 7.57 0.74 -7.23
N VAL A 60 7.75 0.19 -6.03
CA VAL A 60 9.05 -0.26 -5.48
C VAL A 60 9.05 -1.79 -5.37
N PRO A 61 10.18 -2.50 -5.51
CA PRO A 61 10.22 -3.93 -5.23
C PRO A 61 9.82 -4.27 -3.78
N PHE A 62 9.06 -5.35 -3.56
CA PHE A 62 8.78 -5.83 -2.21
C PHE A 62 10.07 -6.33 -1.54
N ASN A 63 10.22 -6.13 -0.22
CA ASN A 63 11.47 -6.34 0.54
C ASN A 63 12.65 -5.42 0.17
N ASP A 64 12.42 -4.34 -0.59
CA ASP A 64 13.46 -3.36 -0.91
C ASP A 64 13.25 -2.05 -0.13
N LEU A 65 13.83 -1.96 1.06
CA LEU A 65 13.79 -0.74 1.87
C LEU A 65 14.65 0.37 1.28
N GLU A 66 15.82 0.06 0.72
CA GLU A 66 16.67 1.05 0.04
C GLU A 66 15.88 1.69 -1.12
N GLY A 67 15.20 0.83 -1.88
CA GLY A 67 14.00 1.10 -2.65
C GLY A 67 13.15 2.27 -2.13
N LEU A 68 12.45 1.96 -1.05
CA LEU A 68 11.51 2.87 -0.45
C LEU A 68 12.16 4.18 0.02
N GLU A 69 13.39 4.12 0.54
CA GLU A 69 14.15 5.29 0.99
C GLU A 69 14.44 6.26 -0.15
N GLU A 70 14.90 5.77 -1.30
CA GLU A 70 15.15 6.60 -2.48
C GLU A 70 13.86 7.24 -3.01
N ALA A 71 12.75 6.50 -3.02
CA ALA A 71 11.45 7.05 -3.41
C ALA A 71 11.00 8.18 -2.47
N PHE A 72 11.18 8.02 -1.16
CA PHE A 72 10.88 9.08 -0.19
C PHE A 72 11.84 10.27 -0.29
N ALA A 73 13.12 10.03 -0.59
CA ALA A 73 14.08 11.11 -0.82
C ALA A 73 13.69 12.01 -2.00
N HIS A 74 13.06 11.43 -3.03
CA HIS A 74 12.66 12.17 -4.23
C HIS A 74 11.25 12.80 -4.11
N TRP A 75 10.26 12.07 -3.60
CA TRP A 75 8.85 12.49 -3.62
C TRP A 75 8.21 12.60 -2.24
N GLY A 76 8.94 12.43 -1.14
CA GLY A 76 8.34 12.16 0.17
C GLY A 76 7.37 13.22 0.67
N SER A 77 7.54 14.50 0.31
CA SER A 77 6.60 15.58 0.62
C SER A 77 5.27 15.51 -0.15
N GLU A 78 5.24 14.76 -1.24
CA GLU A 78 4.08 14.57 -2.14
C GLU A 78 3.37 13.24 -1.92
N VAL A 79 3.95 12.32 -1.13
CA VAL A 79 3.41 10.98 -0.88
C VAL A 79 2.35 11.05 0.22
N ALA A 80 1.12 10.68 -0.15
CA ALA A 80 -0.01 10.52 0.75
C ALA A 80 0.05 9.21 1.52
N ALA A 81 0.37 8.10 0.84
CA ALA A 81 0.39 6.80 1.47
C ALA A 81 1.32 5.78 0.80
N VAL A 82 1.75 4.81 1.60
CA VAL A 82 2.40 3.56 1.17
C VAL A 82 1.41 2.41 1.33
N LEU A 83 1.16 1.67 0.25
CA LEU A 83 0.29 0.50 0.22
C LEU A 83 1.12 -0.77 0.18
N VAL A 84 0.82 -1.72 1.05
CA VAL A 84 1.54 -2.99 1.14
C VAL A 84 0.59 -4.13 1.50
N GLU A 85 0.74 -5.29 0.85
CA GLU A 85 0.29 -6.56 1.43
C GLU A 85 1.35 -6.98 2.45
N PRO A 86 1.07 -7.00 3.77
CA PRO A 86 2.12 -7.23 4.78
C PRO A 86 2.80 -8.59 4.64
N ILE A 87 2.05 -9.56 4.12
CA ILE A 87 2.53 -10.81 3.54
C ILE A 87 1.92 -10.85 2.15
N VAL A 88 2.72 -10.92 1.09
CA VAL A 88 2.19 -10.95 -0.27
C VAL A 88 1.46 -12.27 -0.49
N GLY A 89 0.22 -12.23 -0.98
CA GLY A 89 -0.58 -13.43 -1.26
C GLY A 89 -0.96 -13.63 -2.72
N ASN A 90 -0.86 -12.61 -3.57
CA ASN A 90 -1.38 -12.64 -4.95
C ASN A 90 -0.43 -13.29 -5.97
N PHE A 91 0.88 -13.33 -5.72
CA PHE A 91 1.88 -13.95 -6.61
C PHE A 91 2.70 -15.02 -5.88
N GLY A 92 2.00 -15.89 -5.14
CA GLY A 92 2.60 -16.77 -4.15
C GLY A 92 2.62 -16.15 -2.76
N MET A 93 3.10 -16.89 -1.76
CA MET A 93 3.20 -16.42 -0.38
C MET A 93 4.63 -15.96 -0.09
N VAL A 94 4.84 -14.65 -0.08
CA VAL A 94 6.15 -14.03 0.19
C VAL A 94 6.08 -13.28 1.51
N HIS A 95 6.92 -13.69 2.45
CA HIS A 95 7.00 -13.06 3.76
C HIS A 95 7.88 -11.80 3.72
N PRO A 96 7.59 -10.80 4.58
CA PRO A 96 8.45 -9.65 4.73
C PRO A 96 9.79 -10.09 5.33
N GLU A 97 10.88 -9.48 4.87
CA GLU A 97 12.17 -9.62 5.53
C GLU A 97 12.14 -8.96 6.92
N PRO A 98 12.98 -9.42 7.88
CA PRO A 98 13.04 -8.81 9.20
C PRO A 98 13.29 -7.29 9.12
N GLY A 99 12.44 -6.51 9.78
CA GLY A 99 12.53 -5.05 9.79
C GLY A 99 11.89 -4.34 8.59
N PHE A 100 11.43 -5.06 7.57
CA PHE A 100 10.83 -4.45 6.37
C PHE A 100 9.58 -3.64 6.70
N LEU A 101 8.64 -4.23 7.43
CA LEU A 101 7.36 -3.57 7.77
C LEU A 101 7.56 -2.43 8.77
N GLU A 102 8.46 -2.60 9.73
CA GLU A 102 8.88 -1.55 10.65
C GLU A 102 9.52 -0.38 9.91
N GLY A 103 10.40 -0.67 8.96
CA GLY A 103 11.06 0.31 8.10
C GLY A 103 10.07 1.09 7.24
N ILE A 104 9.08 0.43 6.64
CA ILE A 104 7.97 1.10 5.93
C ILE A 104 7.27 2.10 6.85
N ASN A 105 6.88 1.66 8.05
CA ASN A 105 6.17 2.50 9.01
C ASN A 105 7.01 3.69 9.47
N GLU A 106 8.29 3.47 9.75
CA GLU A 106 9.20 4.54 10.15
C GLU A 106 9.41 5.55 9.01
N LEU A 107 9.67 5.08 7.79
CA LEU A 107 9.90 5.94 6.63
C LEU A 107 8.68 6.80 6.30
N ALA A 108 7.50 6.18 6.22
CA ALA A 108 6.26 6.89 5.97
C ALA A 108 5.99 7.95 7.04
N ARG A 109 6.16 7.59 8.32
CA ARG A 109 5.98 8.52 9.45
C ARG A 109 6.95 9.69 9.38
N ARG A 110 8.24 9.45 9.07
CA ARG A 110 9.25 10.52 8.92
C ARG A 110 8.87 11.55 7.86
N HIS A 111 8.14 11.14 6.82
CA HIS A 111 7.74 12.00 5.71
C HIS A 111 6.29 12.50 5.83
N GLY A 112 5.55 12.10 6.85
CA GLY A 112 4.14 12.45 7.03
C GLY A 112 3.18 11.75 6.05
N ALA A 113 3.61 10.63 5.47
CA ALA A 113 2.74 9.74 4.71
C ALA A 113 2.07 8.71 5.63
N LEU A 114 0.92 8.17 5.20
CA LEU A 114 0.24 7.09 5.90
C LEU A 114 0.69 5.72 5.40
N VAL A 115 0.59 4.70 6.24
CA VAL A 115 0.75 3.30 5.84
C VAL A 115 -0.59 2.60 5.81
N ILE A 116 -0.87 1.95 4.67
CA ILE A 116 -2.08 1.17 4.45
C ILE A 116 -1.69 -0.30 4.28
N TYR A 117 -2.14 -1.14 5.21
CA TYR A 117 -2.01 -2.59 5.04
C TYR A 117 -3.23 -3.14 4.31
N ASP A 118 -2.98 -3.83 3.20
CA ASP A 118 -3.97 -4.63 2.51
C ASP A 118 -4.02 -6.04 3.11
N GLU A 119 -4.99 -6.24 3.98
CA GLU A 119 -5.21 -7.49 4.70
C GLU A 119 -6.36 -8.32 4.09
N VAL A 120 -6.82 -7.96 2.88
CA VAL A 120 -7.97 -8.60 2.22
C VAL A 120 -7.78 -10.12 2.09
N ILE A 121 -6.55 -10.59 1.86
CA ILE A 121 -6.22 -12.03 1.83
C ILE A 121 -5.76 -12.50 3.21
N ILE A 122 -4.82 -11.78 3.82
CA ILE A 122 -3.99 -12.24 4.93
C ILE A 122 -4.73 -12.33 6.26
N ALA A 123 -5.77 -11.51 6.48
CA ALA A 123 -6.56 -11.53 7.71
C ALA A 123 -7.20 -12.89 8.06
N ARG A 124 -7.21 -13.85 7.13
CA ARG A 124 -7.73 -15.21 7.37
C ARG A 124 -6.82 -16.11 8.20
N PHE A 125 -5.53 -15.80 8.28
CA PHE A 125 -4.55 -16.71 8.88
C PHE A 125 -4.34 -16.49 10.38
N HIS A 126 -4.77 -15.34 10.90
CA HIS A 126 -4.65 -15.00 12.32
C HIS A 126 -5.80 -14.09 12.74
N TYR A 127 -6.38 -14.34 13.91
CA TYR A 127 -7.34 -13.39 14.49
C TYR A 127 -6.62 -12.08 14.83
N GLY A 128 -7.05 -10.96 14.26
CA GLY A 128 -6.32 -9.69 14.31
C GLY A 128 -5.44 -9.40 13.08
N GLY A 129 -5.30 -10.37 12.16
CA GLY A 129 -4.55 -10.22 10.92
C GLY A 129 -3.04 -10.25 11.09
N SER A 130 -2.33 -9.89 10.01
CA SER A 130 -0.87 -9.81 9.99
C SER A 130 -0.32 -8.78 10.98
N GLN A 131 -1.02 -7.66 11.19
CA GLN A 131 -0.60 -6.63 12.14
C GLN A 131 -0.48 -7.18 13.57
N ASP A 132 -1.43 -8.01 14.01
CA ASP A 132 -1.36 -8.66 15.32
C ASP A 132 -0.40 -9.85 15.36
N LEU A 133 -0.24 -10.57 14.24
CA LEU A 133 0.71 -11.67 14.11
C LEU A 133 2.16 -11.16 14.21
N LEU A 134 2.47 -10.07 13.52
CA LEU A 134 3.80 -9.51 13.37
C LEU A 134 4.10 -8.40 14.39
N LYS A 135 3.09 -7.91 15.11
CA LYS A 135 3.19 -6.80 16.07
C LYS A 135 3.68 -5.49 15.44
N VAL A 136 3.29 -5.27 14.18
CA VAL A 136 3.56 -4.04 13.42
C VAL A 136 2.24 -3.48 12.92
N TYR A 137 1.95 -2.23 13.28
CA TYR A 137 0.61 -1.64 13.11
C TYR A 137 0.63 -0.52 12.07
N PRO A 138 -0.25 -0.56 11.05
CA PRO A 138 -0.38 0.49 10.05
C PRO A 138 -1.26 1.65 10.56
N ASP A 139 -1.35 2.71 9.78
CA ASP A 139 -2.31 3.79 10.02
C ASP A 139 -3.74 3.41 9.63
N MET A 140 -3.85 2.59 8.58
CA MET A 140 -5.11 2.10 8.04
C MET A 140 -4.98 0.65 7.58
N THR A 141 -6.08 -0.09 7.62
CA THR A 141 -6.16 -1.47 7.15
C THR A 141 -7.33 -1.63 6.18
N VAL A 142 -7.11 -2.36 5.09
CA VAL A 142 -8.16 -2.76 4.15
C VAL A 142 -8.50 -4.22 4.39
N LEU A 143 -9.80 -4.51 4.49
CA LEU A 143 -10.36 -5.82 4.75
C LEU A 143 -11.37 -6.20 3.67
N GLY A 144 -11.51 -7.50 3.46
CA GLY A 144 -12.47 -8.07 2.54
C GLY A 144 -12.51 -9.58 2.71
N LYS A 145 -13.02 -10.29 1.71
CA LYS A 145 -13.07 -11.77 1.67
C LYS A 145 -13.66 -12.36 2.96
N ILE A 146 -12.82 -12.71 3.94
CA ILE A 146 -13.22 -13.44 5.16
C ILE A 146 -14.28 -12.70 5.98
N ILE A 147 -14.23 -11.36 6.02
CA ILE A 147 -15.21 -10.56 6.79
C ILE A 147 -16.63 -10.65 6.23
N GLY A 148 -16.81 -11.09 4.98
CA GLY A 148 -18.11 -11.27 4.36
C GLY A 148 -18.68 -12.67 4.49
N GLY A 149 -17.93 -13.64 5.00
CA GLY A 149 -18.38 -15.04 5.04
C GLY A 149 -18.80 -15.59 3.66
N GLY A 150 -18.24 -15.07 2.57
CA GLY A 150 -18.60 -15.42 1.19
C GLY A 150 -19.53 -14.43 0.49
N LEU A 151 -20.07 -13.43 1.19
CA LEU A 151 -20.84 -12.34 0.59
C LEU A 151 -19.93 -11.19 0.12
N PRO A 152 -20.33 -10.42 -0.91
CA PRO A 152 -19.57 -9.27 -1.39
C PRO A 152 -19.54 -8.15 -0.35
N ILE A 153 -18.40 -7.97 0.31
CA ILE A 153 -18.14 -6.86 1.22
C ILE A 153 -16.65 -6.51 1.22
N GLY A 154 -16.37 -5.23 1.43
CA GLY A 154 -15.05 -4.72 1.76
C GLY A 154 -15.19 -3.69 2.86
N ALA A 155 -14.14 -3.51 3.66
CA ALA A 155 -14.07 -2.50 4.68
C ALA A 155 -12.68 -1.86 4.67
N TYR A 156 -12.61 -0.61 5.14
CA TYR A 156 -11.36 -0.01 5.54
C TYR A 156 -11.54 0.55 6.94
N VAL A 157 -10.50 0.43 7.75
CA VAL A 157 -10.47 0.86 9.14
C VAL A 157 -9.16 1.60 9.38
N GLY A 158 -9.08 2.41 10.43
CA GLY A 158 -7.87 3.13 10.79
C GLY A 158 -8.08 3.97 12.03
N ARG A 159 -7.09 4.80 12.34
CA ARG A 159 -7.18 5.76 13.45
C ARG A 159 -8.36 6.72 13.23
N GLN A 160 -9.06 7.07 14.31
CA GLN A 160 -10.26 7.93 14.25
C GLN A 160 -9.97 9.26 13.54
N GLU A 161 -8.85 9.90 13.84
CA GLU A 161 -8.44 11.17 13.22
C GLU A 161 -8.24 11.10 11.69
N ILE A 162 -8.00 9.92 11.12
CA ILE A 162 -7.89 9.72 9.67
C ILE A 162 -9.28 9.45 9.05
N MET A 163 -10.20 8.88 9.84
CA MET A 163 -11.52 8.45 9.38
C MET A 163 -12.57 9.58 9.40
N GLU A 164 -12.36 10.61 10.22
CA GLU A 164 -13.24 11.78 10.39
C GLU A 164 -12.80 12.98 9.54
#